data_AF-A0A349JQD7-F1
#
_entry.id   AF-A0A349JQD7-F1
#
_cell.length_a   1.000
_cell.length_b   1.000
_cell.length_c   1.000
_cell.angle_alpha   90.00
_cell.angle_beta   90.00
_cell.angle_gamma   90.00
#
_symmetry.space_group_name_H-M   'P 1'
#
loop_
_entity.id
_entity.type
_entity.pdbx_description
1 polymer ?
#
loop_
_entity_poly.entity_id
_entity_poly.type
_entity_poly.pdbx_seq_one_letter_code
_entity_poly.pdbx_strand_id
1 'polypeptide(L)'
;MGFTLNFKPGQIVSLECGDACLHSEVIQVVEARQVCWVRPLMLVVLVSGKDSSEEYTLSDLRDGADLLWPLSLFRAAVDTEVISLLTQLQSLDSEK
;
A
#
# COMPACT_ATOMS: atom_id res chain seq x y z
N MET A 1 -15.21 14.44 14.08
CA MET A 1 -16.18 13.43 13.59
C MET A 1 -15.36 12.29 13.03
N GLY A 2 -15.32 11.15 13.71
CA GLY A 2 -14.50 10.02 13.29
C GLY A 2 -15.15 9.33 12.10
N PHE A 3 -14.51 9.37 10.93
CA PHE A 3 -14.89 8.50 9.83
C PHE A 3 -14.70 7.05 10.29
N THR A 4 -15.77 6.27 10.32
CA THR A 4 -15.68 4.83 10.55
C THR A 4 -15.02 4.20 9.34
N LEU A 5 -13.72 3.91 9.45
CA LEU A 5 -12.95 3.22 8.43
C LEU A 5 -13.38 1.75 8.39
N ASN A 6 -14.36 1.45 7.54
CA ASN A 6 -14.94 0.12 7.37
C ASN A 6 -14.15 -0.73 6.36
N PHE A 7 -12.85 -0.92 6.61
CA PHE A 7 -12.03 -1.79 5.76
C PHE A 7 -12.51 -3.24 5.81
N LYS A 8 -12.35 -3.96 4.70
CA LYS A 8 -12.73 -5.37 4.56
C LYS A 8 -11.52 -6.24 4.22
N PRO A 9 -11.46 -7.50 4.69
CA PRO A 9 -10.46 -8.45 4.22
C PRO A 9 -10.43 -8.52 2.69
N GLY A 10 -9.24 -8.60 2.11
CA GLY A 10 -9.00 -8.57 0.66
C GLY A 10 -9.00 -7.17 0.03
N GLN A 11 -9.38 -6.12 0.76
CA GLN A 11 -9.29 -4.75 0.28
C GLN A 11 -7.84 -4.28 0.27
N ILE A 12 -7.43 -3.53 -0.77
CA ILE A 12 -6.14 -2.86 -0.79
C ILE A 12 -6.26 -1.47 -0.14
N VAL A 13 -5.34 -1.19 0.77
CA VAL A 13 -5.22 0.08 1.49
C VAL A 13 -3.84 0.68 1.29
N SER A 14 -3.77 2.00 1.40
CA SER A 14 -2.55 2.78 1.23
C SER A 14 -2.19 3.47 2.55
N LEU A 15 -0.92 3.40 2.92
CA LEU A 15 -0.32 4.16 4.02
C LEU A 15 0.71 5.12 3.45
N GLU A 16 0.43 6.42 3.55
CA GLU A 16 1.29 7.47 3.03
C GLU A 16 2.22 8.02 4.11
N CYS A 17 3.48 8.25 3.77
CA CYS A 17 4.48 8.87 4.62
C CYS A 17 5.45 9.71 3.78
N GLY A 18 5.15 11.01 3.67
CA GLY A 18 5.91 11.91 2.78
C GLY A 18 5.81 11.44 1.33
N ASP A 19 6.96 11.23 0.70
CA ASP A 19 7.08 10.78 -0.70
C ASP A 19 6.92 9.25 -0.87
N ALA A 20 6.66 8.52 0.22
CA ALA A 20 6.48 7.08 0.21
C ALA A 20 5.02 6.67 0.41
N CYS A 21 4.58 5.68 -0.34
CA CYS A 21 3.26 5.06 -0.22
C CYS A 21 3.40 3.54 -0.13
N LEU A 22 2.95 2.96 0.97
CA LEU A 22 2.90 1.52 1.17
C LEU A 22 1.49 1.02 0.80
N HIS A 23 1.41 0.19 -0.22
CA HIS A 23 0.18 -0.51 -0.59
C HIS A 23 0.15 -1.88 0.05
N SER A 24 -0.95 -2.20 0.71
CA SER A 24 -1.12 -3.47 1.44
C SER A 24 -2.52 -4.03 1.30
N GLU A 25 -2.64 -5.35 1.27
CA GLU A 25 -3.92 -6.04 1.36
C GLU A 25 -4.35 -6.16 2.83
N VAL A 26 -5.61 -5.90 3.13
CA VAL A 26 -6.17 -6.13 4.45
C VAL A 26 -6.38 -7.63 4.67
N ILE A 27 -5.70 -8.20 5.66
CA ILE A 27 -5.96 -9.56 6.13
C ILE A 27 -7.15 -9.51 7.10
N GLN A 28 -7.08 -8.63 8.09
CA GLN A 28 -8.11 -8.53 9.13
C GLN A 28 -8.12 -7.16 9.81
N VAL A 29 -9.31 -6.64 10.09
CA VAL A 29 -9.50 -5.49 10.97
C VAL A 29 -9.70 -5.99 12.41
N VAL A 30 -8.86 -5.53 13.34
CA VAL A 30 -8.96 -5.83 14.77
C VAL A 30 -9.60 -4.64 15.48
N GLU A 31 -10.92 -4.56 15.41
CA GLU A 31 -11.71 -3.42 15.91
C GLU A 31 -11.43 -3.10 17.39
N ALA A 32 -11.28 -4.13 18.23
CA ALA A 32 -11.01 -3.97 19.66
C ALA A 32 -9.73 -3.18 19.97
N ARG A 33 -8.77 -3.13 19.03
CA ARG A 33 -7.49 -2.44 19.16
C ARG A 33 -7.33 -1.26 18.19
N GLN A 34 -8.32 -1.04 17.32
CA GLN A 34 -8.25 -0.05 16.23
C GLN A 34 -6.99 -0.22 15.37
N VAL A 35 -6.58 -1.48 15.12
CA VAL A 35 -5.45 -1.83 14.24
C VAL A 35 -5.90 -2.70 13.08
N CYS A 36 -5.25 -2.54 11.95
CA CYS A 36 -5.42 -3.33 10.75
C CYS A 36 -4.24 -4.28 10.64
N TRP A 37 -4.52 -5.58 10.50
CA TRP A 37 -3.56 -6.56 10.06
C TRP A 37 -3.54 -6.57 8.53
N VAL A 38 -2.41 -6.20 7.96
CA VAL A 38 -2.25 -6.04 6.51
C VAL A 38 -1.04 -6.82 6.01
N ARG A 39 -1.12 -7.30 4.78
CA ARG A 39 -0.02 -7.87 4.02
C ARG A 39 0.57 -6.81 3.09
N PRO A 40 1.84 -6.41 3.27
CA PRO A 40 2.52 -5.54 2.31
C PRO A 40 2.53 -6.15 0.91
N LEU A 41 2.18 -5.36 -0.10
CA LEU A 41 2.29 -5.75 -1.50
C LEU A 41 3.50 -5.06 -2.14
N MET A 42 3.59 -3.75 -1.96
CA MET A 42 4.63 -2.94 -2.59
C MET A 42 4.81 -1.60 -1.87
N LEU A 43 6.03 -1.09 -1.91
CA LEU A 43 6.37 0.25 -1.48
C LEU A 43 6.75 1.09 -2.69
N VAL A 44 6.04 2.20 -2.86
CA VAL A 44 6.32 3.20 -3.89
C VAL A 44 7.00 4.39 -3.22
N VAL A 45 8.12 4.84 -3.77
CA VAL A 45 8.82 6.04 -3.29
C VAL A 45 9.01 6.98 -4.48
N LEU A 46 8.38 8.15 -4.41
CA LEU A 46 8.56 9.21 -5.41
C LEU A 46 10.00 9.73 -5.33
N VAL A 47 10.66 9.80 -6.47
CA VAL A 47 12.01 10.34 -6.61
C VAL A 47 11.88 11.68 -7.31
N SER A 48 12.18 12.77 -6.60
CA SER A 48 12.27 14.09 -7.23
C SER A 48 13.50 14.15 -8.14
N GLY A 49 13.29 13.85 -9.43
CA GLY A 49 14.23 14.14 -10.50
C GLY A 49 14.32 15.65 -10.78
N LYS A 50 15.47 16.11 -11.31
CA LYS A 50 15.64 17.51 -11.74
C LYS A 50 14.85 17.86 -13.01
N ASP A 51 14.44 16.84 -13.75
CA ASP A 51 13.61 16.97 -14.95
C ASP A 51 12.17 16.60 -14.59
N SER A 52 11.20 17.31 -15.15
CA SER A 52 9.77 17.33 -14.80
C SER A 52 8.98 16.02 -15.01
N SER A 53 9.65 14.87 -15.03
CA SER A 53 9.04 13.55 -15.04
C SER A 53 9.08 13.00 -13.61
N GLU A 54 7.91 12.81 -13.00
CA GLU A 54 7.81 12.14 -11.69
C GLU A 54 8.21 10.67 -11.82
N GLU A 55 9.47 10.37 -11.51
CA GLU A 55 9.98 9.00 -11.41
C GLU A 55 9.69 8.45 -10.01
N TYR A 56 9.43 7.15 -9.90
CA TYR A 56 9.30 6.48 -8.62
C TYR A 56 10.06 5.16 -8.62
N THR A 57 10.45 4.73 -7.42
CA THR A 57 10.96 3.38 -7.18
C THR A 57 9.83 2.51 -6.68
N LEU A 58 9.67 1.32 -7.26
CA LEU A 58 8.72 0.30 -6.83
C LEU A 58 9.48 -0.87 -6.22
N SER A 59 9.25 -1.14 -4.93
CA SER A 59 9.82 -2.28 -4.22
C SER A 59 8.76 -3.36 -4.01
N ASP A 60 9.05 -4.59 -4.39
CA ASP A 60 8.20 -5.75 -4.14
C ASP A 60 8.33 -6.22 -2.69
N LEU A 61 7.20 -6.30 -1.97
CA LEU A 61 7.13 -6.68 -0.56
C LEU A 61 6.26 -7.92 -0.32
N ARG A 62 5.81 -8.62 -1.38
CA ARG A 62 4.89 -9.77 -1.26
C ARG A 62 5.46 -10.95 -0.45
N ASP A 63 6.78 -11.10 -0.44
CA ASP A 63 7.51 -12.12 0.35
C ASP A 63 7.88 -11.63 1.77
N GLY A 64 7.42 -10.43 2.15
CA GLY A 64 7.69 -9.80 3.44
C GLY A 64 6.80 -10.29 4.58
N ALA A 65 7.08 -9.77 5.79
CA ALA A 65 6.24 -10.01 6.95
C ALA A 65 4.96 -9.16 6.91
N ASP A 66 3.85 -9.72 7.41
CA ASP A 66 2.62 -8.95 7.60
C ASP A 66 2.77 -7.91 8.72
N LEU A 67 1.98 -6.83 8.66
CA LEU A 67 2.03 -5.70 9.59
C LEU A 67 0.75 -5.57 10.39
N LEU A 68 0.88 -5.17 11.67
CA LEU A 68 -0.22 -4.73 12.52
C LEU A 68 -0.07 -3.24 12.79
N TRP A 69 -0.97 -2.42 12.25
CA TRP A 69 -0.80 -0.96 12.28
C TRP A 69 -2.12 -0.20 12.54
N PRO A 70 -2.11 1.01 13.12
CA PRO A 70 -3.34 1.75 13.41
C PRO A 70 -4.24 1.96 12.19
N LEU A 71 -5.54 1.69 12.30
CA LEU A 71 -6.50 1.87 11.20
C LEU A 71 -6.50 3.30 10.66
N SER A 72 -6.37 4.27 11.55
CA SER A 72 -6.49 5.69 11.24
C SER A 72 -5.40 6.22 10.30
N LEU A 73 -4.34 5.44 10.06
CA LEU A 73 -3.24 5.82 9.17
C LEU A 73 -3.44 5.32 7.74
N PHE A 74 -4.40 4.42 7.52
CA PHE A 74 -4.69 3.90 6.21
C PHE A 74 -5.83 4.67 5.53
N ARG A 75 -5.75 4.74 4.21
CA ARG A 75 -6.87 5.07 3.33
C ARG A 75 -7.17 3.89 2.41
N ALA A 76 -8.38 3.85 1.86
CA ALA A 76 -8.66 2.95 0.73
C ALA A 76 -7.76 3.35 -0.45
N ALA A 77 -7.15 2.35 -1.09
CA ALA A 77 -6.39 2.59 -2.29
C ALA A 77 -7.33 2.82 -3.49
N VAL A 78 -6.87 3.60 -4.47
CA VAL A 78 -7.67 3.91 -5.67
C VAL A 78 -7.39 2.86 -6.76
N ASP A 79 -8.42 2.40 -7.47
CA ASP A 79 -8.21 1.36 -8.50
C ASP A 79 -7.21 1.80 -9.58
N THR A 80 -7.26 3.08 -9.98
CA THR A 80 -6.39 3.63 -11.03
C THR A 80 -4.91 3.70 -10.63
N GLU A 81 -4.60 3.89 -9.33
CA GLU A 81 -3.21 3.85 -8.85
C GLU A 81 -2.76 2.38 -8.73
N VAL A 82 -3.57 1.54 -8.08
CA VAL A 82 -3.17 0.18 -7.70
C VAL A 82 -3.02 -0.75 -8.90
N ILE A 83 -3.95 -0.71 -9.88
CA ILE A 83 -3.89 -1.62 -11.04
C ILE A 83 -2.61 -1.39 -11.86
N SER A 84 -2.22 -0.13 -12.04
CA SER A 84 -0.99 0.22 -12.75
C SER A 84 0.25 -0.33 -12.03
N LEU A 85 0.29 -0.17 -10.70
CA LEU A 85 1.41 -0.64 -9.88
C LEU A 85 1.46 -2.17 -9.81
N LEU A 86 0.32 -2.86 -9.70
CA LEU A 86 0.26 -4.33 -9.72
C LEU A 86 0.75 -4.91 -11.05
N THR A 87 0.45 -4.24 -12.17
CA THR A 87 0.94 -4.65 -13.50
C THR A 87 2.46 -4.59 -13.55
N GLN A 88 3.06 -3.55 -12.99
CA GLN A 88 4.52 -3.42 -12.90
C GLN A 88 5.12 -4.43 -11.92
N LEU A 89 4.49 -4.63 -10.77
CA LEU A 89 4.90 -5.63 -9.78
C LEU A 89 4.98 -7.03 -10.41
N GLN A 90 4.01 -7.37 -11.27
CA GLN A 90 4.01 -8.65 -11.98
C GLN A 90 5.08 -8.75 -13.09
N SER A 91 5.50 -7.62 -13.68
CA SER A 91 6.63 -7.63 -14.62
C SER A 91 7.95 -7.98 -13.93
N LEU A 92 8.13 -7.61 -12.66
CA LEU A 92 9.32 -7.98 -11.87
C LEU A 92 9.42 -9.49 -11.64
N ASP A 93 8.29 -10.21 -11.58
CA ASP A 93 8.28 -11.68 -11.48
C ASP A 93 8.85 -12.34 -12.74
N SER A 94 8.75 -11.68 -13.90
CA SER A 94 9.24 -12.21 -15.17
C SER A 94 10.75 -12.03 -15.36
N GLU A 95 11.38 -11.18 -14.52
CA GLU A 95 12.81 -10.87 -14.57
C GLU A 95 13.65 -11.68 -13.56
N LYS A 96 12.99 -12.45 -12.67
CA LYS A 96 13.63 -13.39 -11.72
C LYS A 96 13.82 -14.78 -12.32
#